data_AF-A0A5J4KMX3-F1
#
_entry.id   AF-A0A5J4KMX3-F1
#
_cell.length_a   1.000
_cell.length_b   1.000
_cell.length_c   1.000
_cell.angle_alpha   90.00
_cell.angle_beta   90.00
_cell.angle_gamma   90.00
#
_symmetry.space_group_name_H-M   'P 1'
#
loop_
_entity.id
_entity.type
_entity.pdbx_description
1 polymer ?
#
loop_
_entity_poly.entity_id
_entity_poly.type
_entity_poly.pdbx_seq_one_letter_code
_entity_poly.pdbx_strand_id
1 'polypeptide(L)'
;MIHAIELPTITLKRLNDLLDIQIALLYYAASELLIHQDEYDLYLQEKARVYRTDKVRENVEKSHQEDLRRIFLQTKCQQYLEAYPQQLFRGREAEIADWIWSAKTRRGPLQMFAMAGQVDKHKPHIKIEWCDQLQKQMKAFMLGTDIVMNRLYQKGIEWQDAGATFLIQFYKDLRSDTKFRRGLFSGPDATAFGRQDFLDAFLEQNRGLYICAVCDGSGYYTVSRQKIHTEIEHYLPKSIYPHLAIHPFNLVPICGQCNSIHGDKDPFEDKEYGNRRRLSEVFLPYRSNSKAIRSAAYLEIELEKVPVRKIEGKIEFAYVKIGHFKPRPDNEDATDMHKLTTVLHDMYDIPGRWNEYEWTNKVGETLFRRVRQYLRDAEGTIQNVEMLTTITETLDQLLYNLYDEDIGKDPFAYVMTWLLAAILNEYFPSVGEQSKSNRVPDQALLDELETWLRYNRGTKKERSERAQKLKSFVKGTVSNSSSMRDEVDEA
;
A
#
# COMPACT_ATOMS: atom_id res chain seq x y z
N MET A 1 2.53 10.16 0.96
CA MET A 1 3.36 8.97 1.26
C MET A 1 4.81 9.38 1.33
N ILE A 2 5.64 8.63 2.07
CA ILE A 2 7.08 8.88 2.15
C ILE A 2 7.74 8.58 0.81
N HIS A 3 7.37 7.45 0.19
CA HIS A 3 7.89 7.03 -1.11
C HIS A 3 6.90 7.30 -2.24
N ALA A 4 7.44 7.63 -3.41
CA ALA A 4 6.67 7.67 -4.64
C ALA A 4 6.33 6.23 -5.05
N ILE A 5 5.16 6.05 -5.64
CA ILE A 5 4.71 4.77 -6.17
C ILE A 5 4.03 4.99 -7.50
N GLU A 6 4.12 4.00 -8.37
CA GLU A 6 3.54 4.03 -9.71
C GLU A 6 2.68 2.81 -9.97
N LEU A 7 1.73 2.96 -10.89
CA LEU A 7 0.84 1.89 -11.34
C LEU A 7 0.95 1.76 -12.86
N PRO A 8 1.20 0.55 -13.40
CA PRO A 8 1.29 0.35 -14.84
C PRO A 8 0.04 0.82 -15.59
N THR A 9 0.23 1.44 -16.76
CA THR A 9 -0.86 1.94 -17.61
C THR A 9 -1.88 0.85 -17.95
N ILE A 10 -1.43 -0.39 -18.16
CA ILE A 10 -2.33 -1.52 -18.44
C ILE A 10 -3.21 -1.87 -17.24
N THR A 11 -2.67 -1.80 -16.02
CA THR A 11 -3.43 -2.04 -14.78
C THR A 11 -4.44 -0.92 -14.55
N LEU A 12 -4.03 0.33 -14.79
CA LEU A 12 -4.92 1.48 -14.73
C LEU A 12 -6.08 1.35 -15.73
N LYS A 13 -5.79 0.97 -16.97
CA LYS A 13 -6.80 0.74 -18.01
C LYS A 13 -7.80 -0.34 -17.58
N ARG A 14 -7.32 -1.48 -17.08
CA ARG A 14 -8.20 -2.59 -16.64
C ARG A 14 -9.09 -2.20 -15.47
N LEU A 15 -8.57 -1.49 -14.49
CA LEU A 15 -9.38 -1.00 -13.36
C LEU A 15 -10.39 0.06 -13.83
N ASN A 16 -10.03 0.90 -14.80
CA ASN A 16 -10.97 1.84 -15.41
C ASN A 16 -12.10 1.15 -16.18
N ASP A 17 -11.81 0.10 -16.96
CA ASP A 17 -12.86 -0.70 -17.61
C ASP A 17 -13.87 -1.24 -16.57
N LEU A 18 -13.40 -1.66 -15.39
CA LEU A 18 -14.27 -2.13 -14.31
C LEU A 18 -15.10 -0.99 -13.69
N LEU A 19 -14.54 0.22 -13.55
CA LEU A 19 -15.28 1.40 -13.08
C LEU A 19 -16.39 1.81 -14.06
N ASP A 20 -16.11 1.76 -15.36
CA ASP A 20 -17.09 2.06 -16.40
C ASP A 20 -18.25 1.06 -16.38
N ILE A 21 -17.93 -0.24 -16.27
CA ILE A 21 -18.93 -1.31 -16.11
C ILE A 21 -19.75 -1.08 -14.84
N GLN A 22 -19.08 -0.80 -13.72
CA GLN A 22 -19.71 -0.58 -12.41
C GLN A 22 -20.75 0.54 -12.46
N ILE A 23 -20.41 1.68 -13.06
CA ILE A 23 -21.33 2.82 -13.17
C ILE A 23 -22.44 2.57 -14.19
N ALA A 24 -22.13 1.99 -15.35
CA ALA A 24 -23.14 1.66 -16.36
C ALA A 24 -24.24 0.75 -15.81
N LEU A 25 -23.85 -0.26 -15.02
CA LEU A 25 -24.80 -1.19 -14.40
C LEU A 25 -25.66 -0.54 -13.31
N LEU A 26 -25.11 0.40 -12.54
CA LEU A 26 -25.90 1.19 -11.58
C LEU A 26 -26.93 2.06 -12.30
N TYR A 27 -26.56 2.71 -13.42
CA TYR A 27 -27.53 3.46 -14.23
C TYR A 27 -28.62 2.54 -14.78
N TYR A 28 -28.26 1.38 -15.34
CA TYR A 28 -29.22 0.37 -15.78
C TYR A 28 -30.20 -0.01 -14.67
N ALA A 29 -29.70 -0.20 -13.45
CA ALA A 29 -30.54 -0.51 -12.29
C ALA A 29 -31.40 0.67 -11.83
N ALA A 30 -30.92 1.90 -11.97
CA ALA A 30 -31.67 3.11 -11.66
C ALA A 30 -32.78 3.41 -12.68
N SER A 31 -32.58 3.10 -13.97
CA SER A 31 -33.51 3.47 -15.04
C SER A 31 -34.44 2.33 -15.51
N GLU A 32 -33.95 1.09 -15.63
CA GLU A 32 -34.65 0.05 -16.39
C GLU A 32 -35.22 -1.09 -15.53
N LEU A 33 -34.57 -1.45 -14.42
CA LEU A 33 -34.91 -2.69 -13.69
C LEU A 33 -36.33 -2.71 -13.08
N LEU A 34 -36.92 -1.54 -12.82
CA LEU A 34 -38.31 -1.40 -12.36
C LEU A 34 -39.33 -1.46 -13.51
N ILE A 35 -38.94 -1.05 -14.72
CA ILE A 35 -39.80 -0.99 -15.91
C ILE A 35 -40.12 -2.40 -16.41
N HIS A 36 -39.20 -3.34 -16.20
CA HIS A 36 -39.32 -4.68 -16.77
C HIS A 36 -40.18 -5.67 -15.97
N GLN A 37 -40.82 -5.28 -14.87
CA GLN A 37 -41.67 -6.22 -14.13
C GLN A 37 -42.89 -6.64 -14.97
N ASP A 38 -43.55 -5.68 -15.63
CA ASP A 38 -44.68 -5.96 -16.53
C ASP A 38 -44.22 -6.72 -17.79
N GLU A 39 -43.05 -6.37 -18.33
CA GLU A 39 -42.47 -7.08 -19.47
C GLU A 39 -42.06 -8.52 -19.12
N TYR A 40 -41.59 -8.75 -17.90
CA TYR A 40 -41.24 -10.07 -17.41
C TYR A 40 -42.49 -10.94 -17.23
N ASP A 41 -43.58 -10.36 -16.71
CA ASP A 41 -44.85 -11.06 -16.56
C ASP A 41 -45.42 -11.46 -17.94
N LEU A 42 -45.31 -10.59 -18.95
CA LEU A 42 -45.63 -10.92 -20.35
C LEU A 42 -44.72 -12.03 -20.91
N TYR A 43 -43.41 -11.95 -20.67
CA TYR A 43 -42.44 -12.96 -21.09
C TYR A 43 -42.75 -14.34 -20.49
N LEU A 44 -43.11 -14.39 -19.20
CA LEU A 44 -43.54 -15.63 -18.55
C LEU A 44 -44.82 -16.20 -19.16
N GLN A 45 -45.81 -15.36 -19.48
CA GLN A 45 -47.04 -15.80 -20.15
C GLN A 45 -46.75 -16.41 -21.52
N GLU A 46 -45.81 -15.83 -22.27
CA GLU A 46 -45.40 -16.35 -23.59
C GLU A 46 -44.67 -17.68 -23.47
N LYS A 47 -43.71 -17.81 -22.55
CA LYS A 47 -43.00 -19.08 -22.31
C LYS A 47 -43.93 -20.16 -21.77
N ALA A 48 -44.85 -19.84 -20.88
CA ALA A 48 -45.84 -20.78 -20.35
C ALA A 48 -46.79 -21.35 -21.43
N ARG A 49 -47.02 -20.63 -22.54
CA ARG A 49 -47.75 -21.17 -23.70
C ARG A 49 -46.98 -22.27 -24.44
N VAL A 50 -45.65 -22.22 -24.41
CA VAL A 50 -44.76 -23.21 -25.05
C VAL A 50 -44.61 -24.48 -24.21
N TYR A 51 -44.65 -24.37 -22.87
CA TYR A 51 -44.42 -25.50 -21.95
C TYR A 51 -45.70 -26.20 -21.44
N ARG A 52 -46.86 -25.94 -22.07
CA ARG A 52 -48.18 -26.37 -21.57
C ARG A 52 -48.46 -27.89 -21.62
N THR A 53 -47.45 -28.74 -21.85
CA THR A 53 -47.65 -30.19 -22.03
C THR A 53 -47.21 -31.10 -20.89
N ASP A 54 -46.50 -30.66 -19.84
CA ASP A 54 -46.06 -31.63 -18.83
C ASP A 54 -46.27 -31.23 -17.36
N LYS A 55 -46.89 -32.17 -16.64
CA LYS A 55 -47.38 -32.08 -15.27
C LYS A 55 -46.26 -32.44 -14.30
N VAL A 56 -45.27 -31.56 -14.12
CA VAL A 56 -44.18 -31.76 -13.15
C VAL A 56 -44.05 -30.60 -12.18
N ARG A 57 -44.59 -30.83 -10.97
CA ARG A 57 -44.19 -30.36 -9.62
C ARG A 57 -43.71 -28.91 -9.45
N GLU A 58 -44.49 -28.18 -8.66
CA GLU A 58 -44.32 -26.83 -8.06
C GLU A 58 -42.89 -26.39 -7.63
N ASN A 59 -42.01 -27.31 -7.20
CA ASN A 59 -40.61 -26.97 -6.87
C ASN A 59 -39.71 -26.83 -8.11
N VAL A 60 -39.99 -27.60 -9.17
CA VAL A 60 -39.34 -27.46 -10.48
C VAL A 60 -39.78 -26.14 -11.12
N GLU A 61 -41.03 -25.74 -10.92
CA GLU A 61 -41.57 -24.46 -11.42
C GLU A 61 -40.87 -23.25 -10.80
N LYS A 62 -40.61 -23.23 -9.48
CA LYS A 62 -39.89 -22.10 -8.84
C LYS A 62 -38.45 -21.96 -9.33
N SER A 63 -37.69 -23.05 -9.38
CA SER A 63 -36.32 -23.03 -9.91
C SER A 63 -36.28 -22.62 -11.38
N HIS A 64 -37.23 -23.10 -12.17
CA HIS A 64 -37.35 -22.76 -13.58
C HIS A 64 -37.72 -21.28 -13.80
N GLN A 65 -38.64 -20.74 -12.99
CA GLN A 65 -38.99 -19.32 -13.03
C GLN A 65 -37.80 -18.42 -12.65
N GLU A 66 -37.01 -18.78 -11.65
CA GLU A 66 -35.79 -18.02 -11.31
C GLU A 66 -34.77 -18.02 -12.46
N ASP A 67 -34.60 -19.15 -13.15
CA ASP A 67 -33.72 -19.25 -14.32
C ASP A 67 -34.25 -18.43 -15.50
N LEU A 68 -35.56 -18.49 -15.78
CA LEU A 68 -36.19 -17.66 -16.82
C LEU A 68 -36.06 -16.17 -16.50
N ARG A 69 -36.26 -15.77 -15.24
CA ARG A 69 -36.03 -14.39 -14.78
C ARG A 69 -34.60 -13.96 -15.00
N ARG A 70 -33.64 -14.82 -14.64
CA ARG A 70 -32.21 -14.56 -14.83
C ARG A 70 -31.90 -14.34 -16.31
N ILE A 71 -32.35 -15.23 -17.20
CA ILE A 71 -32.12 -15.13 -18.65
C ILE A 71 -32.73 -13.84 -19.21
N PHE A 72 -33.96 -13.52 -18.82
CA PHE A 72 -34.64 -12.31 -19.26
C PHE A 72 -33.88 -11.04 -18.82
N LEU A 73 -33.54 -10.93 -17.53
CA LEU A 73 -32.81 -9.77 -17.01
C LEU A 73 -31.39 -9.66 -17.58
N GLN A 74 -30.73 -10.80 -17.85
CA GLN A 74 -29.45 -10.84 -18.55
C GLN A 74 -29.57 -10.28 -19.97
N THR A 75 -30.63 -10.67 -20.70
CA THR A 75 -30.88 -10.18 -22.06
C THR A 75 -31.13 -8.68 -22.07
N LYS A 76 -31.94 -8.17 -21.13
CA LYS A 76 -32.21 -6.73 -20.99
C LYS A 76 -30.95 -5.94 -20.63
N CYS A 77 -30.13 -6.47 -19.73
CA CYS A 77 -28.85 -5.88 -19.36
C CYS A 77 -27.90 -5.82 -20.56
N GLN A 78 -27.82 -6.88 -21.37
CA GLN A 78 -27.04 -6.89 -22.60
C GLN A 78 -27.52 -5.80 -23.57
N GLN A 79 -28.83 -5.72 -23.85
CA GLN A 79 -29.41 -4.71 -24.74
C GLN A 79 -29.10 -3.27 -24.28
N TYR A 80 -29.16 -3.03 -22.96
CA TYR A 80 -28.77 -1.75 -22.40
C TYR A 80 -27.29 -1.42 -22.66
N LEU A 81 -26.40 -2.39 -22.45
CA LEU A 81 -24.97 -2.22 -22.68
C LEU A 81 -24.64 -2.01 -24.17
N GLU A 82 -25.39 -2.64 -25.08
CA GLU A 82 -25.27 -2.45 -26.54
C GLU A 82 -25.66 -1.03 -26.96
N ALA A 83 -26.69 -0.47 -26.32
CA ALA A 83 -27.16 0.89 -26.54
C ALA A 83 -26.37 1.95 -25.74
N TYR A 84 -25.41 1.54 -24.91
CA TYR A 84 -24.69 2.45 -24.02
C TYR A 84 -23.88 3.49 -24.82
N PRO A 85 -23.81 4.76 -24.35
CA PRO A 85 -23.16 5.84 -25.09
C PRO A 85 -21.76 5.48 -25.61
N GLN A 86 -21.48 5.95 -26.82
CA GLN A 86 -20.19 5.79 -27.50
C GLN A 86 -19.77 4.34 -27.78
N GLN A 87 -20.69 3.37 -27.66
CA GLN A 87 -20.40 1.94 -27.85
C GLN A 87 -19.22 1.46 -26.98
N LEU A 88 -19.12 1.98 -25.74
CA LEU A 88 -18.00 1.71 -24.82
C LEU A 88 -17.78 0.21 -24.56
N PHE A 89 -18.86 -0.57 -24.62
CA PHE A 89 -18.85 -2.02 -24.36
C PHE A 89 -18.89 -2.87 -25.62
N ARG A 90 -18.67 -2.28 -26.81
CA ARG A 90 -18.80 -2.97 -28.10
C ARG A 90 -18.10 -4.33 -28.12
N GLY A 91 -18.88 -5.38 -28.35
CA GLY A 91 -18.40 -6.77 -28.46
C GLY A 91 -18.10 -7.45 -27.12
N ARG A 92 -18.47 -6.83 -25.98
CA ARG A 92 -18.26 -7.34 -24.61
C ARG A 92 -19.56 -7.42 -23.81
N GLU A 93 -20.66 -6.93 -24.35
CA GLU A 93 -21.94 -6.74 -23.66
C GLU A 93 -22.50 -8.05 -23.11
N ALA A 94 -22.50 -9.10 -23.94
CA ALA A 94 -22.96 -10.42 -23.55
C ALA A 94 -22.10 -11.03 -22.42
N GLU A 95 -20.78 -10.86 -22.47
CA GLU A 95 -19.87 -11.36 -21.42
C GLU A 95 -20.03 -10.58 -20.11
N ILE A 96 -20.21 -9.26 -20.17
CA ILE A 96 -20.47 -8.42 -18.99
C ILE A 96 -21.82 -8.80 -18.35
N ALA A 97 -22.87 -8.96 -19.17
CA ALA A 97 -24.19 -9.37 -18.70
C ALA A 97 -24.14 -10.78 -18.09
N ASP A 98 -23.57 -11.77 -18.78
CA ASP A 98 -23.36 -13.12 -18.23
C ASP A 98 -22.62 -13.07 -16.90
N TRP A 99 -21.51 -12.32 -16.85
CA TRP A 99 -20.73 -12.16 -15.64
C TRP A 99 -21.64 -11.66 -14.50
N ILE A 100 -22.28 -10.50 -14.60
CA ILE A 100 -23.13 -9.96 -13.52
C ILE A 100 -24.24 -10.92 -13.09
N TRP A 101 -24.95 -11.51 -14.05
CA TRP A 101 -26.15 -12.31 -13.77
C TRP A 101 -25.82 -13.75 -13.34
N SER A 102 -24.60 -14.24 -13.54
CA SER A 102 -24.15 -15.56 -13.11
C SER A 102 -24.05 -15.72 -11.58
N ALA A 103 -23.82 -14.64 -10.82
CA ALA A 103 -23.58 -14.72 -9.37
C ALA A 103 -24.57 -13.89 -8.54
N LYS A 104 -25.19 -14.54 -7.54
CA LYS A 104 -26.14 -13.91 -6.60
C LYS A 104 -25.51 -12.74 -5.84
N THR A 105 -24.23 -12.84 -5.50
CA THR A 105 -23.48 -11.79 -4.78
C THR A 105 -23.35 -10.48 -5.57
N ARG A 106 -23.45 -10.54 -6.90
CA ARG A 106 -23.41 -9.37 -7.80
C ARG A 106 -24.81 -8.88 -8.15
N ARG A 107 -25.66 -9.78 -8.67
CA ARG A 107 -27.01 -9.41 -9.12
C ARG A 107 -27.96 -9.00 -7.98
N GLY A 108 -27.84 -9.63 -6.81
CA GLY A 108 -28.74 -9.38 -5.68
C GLY A 108 -28.71 -7.93 -5.20
N PRO A 109 -27.53 -7.38 -4.84
CA PRO A 109 -27.40 -5.97 -4.48
C PRO A 109 -27.84 -5.00 -5.58
N LEU A 110 -27.61 -5.35 -6.86
CA LEU A 110 -28.04 -4.52 -7.99
C LEU A 110 -29.58 -4.48 -8.13
N GLN A 111 -30.24 -5.63 -7.98
CA GLN A 111 -31.70 -5.73 -7.97
C GLN A 111 -32.30 -5.01 -6.76
N MET A 112 -31.69 -5.16 -5.58
CA MET A 112 -32.10 -4.42 -4.38
C MET A 112 -31.92 -2.91 -4.57
N PHE A 113 -30.82 -2.45 -5.16
CA PHE A 113 -30.64 -1.04 -5.48
C PHE A 113 -31.76 -0.52 -6.39
N ALA A 114 -32.17 -1.30 -7.39
CA ALA A 114 -33.30 -0.94 -8.25
C ALA A 114 -34.64 -0.88 -7.50
N MET A 115 -34.93 -1.90 -6.67
CA MET A 115 -36.25 -2.12 -6.08
C MET A 115 -36.48 -1.45 -4.72
N ALA A 116 -35.43 -1.27 -3.92
CA ALA A 116 -35.53 -0.79 -2.54
C ALA A 116 -35.82 0.71 -2.47
N GLY A 117 -36.51 1.10 -1.40
CA GLY A 117 -37.06 2.44 -1.19
C GLY A 117 -38.19 2.75 -2.17
N GLN A 118 -39.39 3.07 -1.66
CA GLN A 118 -40.38 3.72 -2.51
C GLN A 118 -39.72 4.98 -3.05
N VAL A 119 -39.57 5.03 -4.37
CA VAL A 119 -39.31 6.26 -5.09
C VAL A 119 -40.34 7.24 -4.57
N ASP A 120 -39.91 8.23 -3.79
CA ASP A 120 -40.78 9.35 -3.46
C ASP A 120 -41.38 9.77 -4.77
N LYS A 121 -42.72 9.74 -4.90
CA LYS A 121 -43.40 10.06 -6.16
C LYS A 121 -43.00 11.44 -6.66
N HIS A 122 -42.45 12.28 -5.79
CA HIS A 122 -41.94 13.61 -6.08
C HIS A 122 -40.46 13.65 -6.54
N LYS A 123 -39.70 12.53 -6.48
CA LYS A 123 -38.30 12.42 -6.91
C LYS A 123 -37.99 11.12 -7.67
N PRO A 124 -38.59 10.91 -8.86
CA PRO A 124 -38.37 9.70 -9.67
C PRO A 124 -36.92 9.45 -10.08
N HIS A 125 -36.08 10.50 -10.08
CA HIS A 125 -34.72 10.43 -10.59
C HIS A 125 -33.63 10.43 -9.52
N ILE A 126 -33.98 10.28 -8.22
CA ILE A 126 -33.00 10.38 -7.13
C ILE A 126 -31.84 9.38 -7.23
N LYS A 127 -32.11 8.16 -7.73
CA LYS A 127 -31.07 7.13 -7.94
C LYS A 127 -30.16 7.48 -9.12
N ILE A 128 -30.71 8.10 -10.17
CA ILE A 128 -29.96 8.60 -11.33
C ILE A 128 -29.07 9.77 -10.91
N GLU A 129 -29.62 10.75 -10.18
CA GLU A 129 -28.87 11.88 -9.63
C GLU A 129 -27.73 11.40 -8.71
N TRP A 130 -27.96 10.35 -7.92
CA TRP A 130 -26.91 9.72 -7.12
C TRP A 130 -25.82 9.11 -7.99
N CYS A 131 -26.18 8.36 -9.04
CA CYS A 131 -25.21 7.83 -10.01
C CYS A 131 -24.39 8.94 -10.68
N ASP A 132 -25.02 10.06 -11.06
CA ASP A 132 -24.34 11.23 -11.64
C ASP A 132 -23.29 11.80 -10.67
N GLN A 133 -23.65 11.93 -9.40
CA GLN A 133 -22.73 12.44 -8.36
C GLN A 133 -21.56 11.48 -8.11
N LEU A 134 -21.81 10.16 -8.08
CA LEU A 134 -20.75 9.16 -7.96
C LEU A 134 -19.80 9.24 -9.16
N GLN A 135 -20.34 9.23 -10.39
CA GLN A 135 -19.53 9.30 -11.60
C GLN A 135 -18.71 10.59 -11.66
N LYS A 136 -19.28 11.72 -11.23
CA LYS A 136 -18.58 13.01 -11.14
C LYS A 136 -17.39 12.94 -10.18
N GLN A 137 -17.56 12.37 -8.98
CA GLN A 137 -16.46 12.21 -8.02
C GLN A 137 -15.40 11.23 -8.54
N MET A 138 -15.80 10.12 -9.17
CA MET A 138 -14.87 9.17 -9.81
C MET A 138 -14.02 9.84 -10.88
N LYS A 139 -14.65 10.59 -11.79
CA LYS A 139 -13.94 11.32 -12.85
C LYS A 139 -13.04 12.40 -12.28
N ALA A 140 -13.49 13.17 -11.30
CA ALA A 140 -12.65 14.17 -10.64
C ALA A 140 -11.46 13.52 -9.94
N PHE A 141 -11.64 12.38 -9.28
CA PHE A 141 -10.56 11.60 -8.66
C PHE A 141 -9.62 10.97 -9.69
N MET A 142 -10.11 10.63 -10.88
CA MET A 142 -9.33 10.12 -12.01
C MET A 142 -8.58 11.22 -12.79
N LEU A 143 -9.10 12.45 -12.81
CA LEU A 143 -8.45 13.59 -13.46
C LEU A 143 -7.61 14.43 -12.49
N GLY A 144 -7.84 14.31 -11.19
CA GLY A 144 -7.20 15.16 -10.16
C GLY A 144 -7.79 16.56 -10.16
N THR A 145 -9.05 16.68 -10.57
CA THR A 145 -9.78 17.94 -10.56
C THR A 145 -10.02 18.34 -9.12
N ASP A 146 -9.56 19.53 -8.74
CA ASP A 146 -9.67 20.01 -7.38
C ASP A 146 -11.14 20.27 -6.98
N ILE A 147 -11.70 19.33 -6.23
CA ILE A 147 -13.10 19.34 -5.75
C ILE A 147 -13.16 19.01 -4.25
N VAL A 148 -14.29 19.34 -3.63
CA VAL A 148 -14.64 18.80 -2.31
C VAL A 148 -15.30 17.44 -2.50
N MET A 149 -14.72 16.40 -1.90
CA MET A 149 -15.28 15.05 -1.93
C MET A 149 -16.38 14.92 -0.87
N ASN A 150 -17.61 14.68 -1.32
CA ASN A 150 -18.79 14.54 -0.45
C ASN A 150 -19.06 13.08 -0.09
N ARG A 151 -19.62 12.85 1.11
CA ARG A 151 -20.13 11.55 1.55
C ARG A 151 -21.47 11.26 0.89
N LEU A 152 -21.43 10.71 -0.32
CA LEU A 152 -22.63 10.42 -1.11
C LEU A 152 -23.39 9.19 -0.59
N TYR A 153 -22.69 8.28 0.09
CA TYR A 153 -23.27 7.11 0.71
C TYR A 153 -23.68 7.42 2.16
N GLN A 154 -24.95 7.16 2.47
CA GLN A 154 -25.51 7.28 3.81
C GLN A 154 -26.01 5.91 4.27
N LYS A 155 -25.34 5.38 5.29
CA LYS A 155 -25.67 4.08 5.87
C LYS A 155 -27.10 4.09 6.43
N GLY A 156 -27.86 3.03 6.16
CA GLY A 156 -29.23 2.85 6.64
C GLY A 156 -30.30 3.31 5.66
N ILE A 157 -29.91 3.94 4.54
CA ILE A 157 -30.80 4.10 3.39
C ILE A 157 -30.70 2.83 2.54
N GLU A 158 -31.74 2.00 2.59
CA GLU A 158 -31.73 0.63 2.05
C GLU A 158 -31.19 0.51 0.62
N TRP A 159 -31.65 1.38 -0.30
CA TRP A 159 -31.17 1.35 -1.68
C TRP A 159 -29.72 1.84 -1.81
N GLN A 160 -29.27 2.78 -0.97
CA GLN A 160 -27.87 3.20 -0.95
C GLN A 160 -26.96 2.11 -0.35
N ASP A 161 -27.42 1.39 0.68
CA ASP A 161 -26.71 0.24 1.25
C ASP A 161 -26.55 -0.87 0.20
N ALA A 162 -27.59 -1.12 -0.59
CA ALA A 162 -27.55 -2.06 -1.71
C ALA A 162 -26.59 -1.60 -2.82
N GLY A 163 -26.63 -0.32 -3.19
CA GLY A 163 -25.70 0.29 -4.14
C GLY A 163 -24.25 0.22 -3.66
N ALA A 164 -23.98 0.57 -2.41
CA ALA A 164 -22.67 0.46 -1.79
C ALA A 164 -22.16 -0.99 -1.77
N THR A 165 -23.03 -1.94 -1.44
CA THR A 165 -22.70 -3.37 -1.46
C THR A 165 -22.35 -3.84 -2.87
N PHE A 166 -23.11 -3.42 -3.88
CA PHE A 166 -22.82 -3.70 -5.29
C PHE A 166 -21.45 -3.13 -5.69
N LEU A 167 -21.19 -1.86 -5.37
CA LEU A 167 -19.94 -1.18 -5.70
C LEU A 167 -18.72 -1.90 -5.08
N ILE A 168 -18.81 -2.23 -3.78
CA ILE A 168 -17.75 -2.93 -3.05
C ILE A 168 -17.53 -4.36 -3.57
N GLN A 169 -18.53 -4.98 -4.18
CA GLN A 169 -18.42 -6.35 -4.69
C GLN A 169 -17.33 -6.48 -5.77
N PHE A 170 -17.07 -5.44 -6.57
CA PHE A 170 -15.99 -5.44 -7.56
C PHE A 170 -14.62 -5.64 -6.89
N TYR A 171 -14.35 -4.98 -5.77
CA TYR A 171 -13.11 -5.22 -5.01
C TYR A 171 -13.05 -6.60 -4.38
N LYS A 172 -14.18 -7.13 -3.90
CA LYS A 172 -14.25 -8.51 -3.38
C LYS A 172 -13.93 -9.52 -4.49
N ASP A 173 -14.44 -9.30 -5.70
CA ASP A 173 -14.17 -10.14 -6.86
C ASP A 173 -12.69 -10.03 -7.29
N LEU A 174 -12.08 -8.83 -7.28
CA LEU A 174 -10.64 -8.64 -7.50
C LEU A 174 -9.82 -9.49 -6.53
N ARG A 175 -10.20 -9.51 -5.24
CA ARG A 175 -9.51 -10.26 -4.18
C ARG A 175 -9.76 -11.75 -4.20
N SER A 176 -10.76 -12.22 -4.94
CA SER A 176 -11.11 -13.64 -4.96
C SER A 176 -10.03 -14.46 -5.67
N ASP A 177 -10.07 -15.79 -5.46
CA ASP A 177 -9.18 -16.71 -6.19
C ASP A 177 -9.54 -16.82 -7.68
N THR A 178 -10.71 -16.31 -8.09
CA THR A 178 -11.16 -16.30 -9.48
C THR A 178 -10.86 -14.96 -10.12
N LYS A 179 -10.09 -14.97 -11.21
CA LYS A 179 -9.81 -13.75 -11.97
C LYS A 179 -11.08 -13.24 -12.68
N PHE A 180 -11.16 -11.93 -12.88
CA PHE A 180 -12.06 -11.35 -13.87
C PHE A 180 -11.75 -11.93 -15.25
N ARG A 181 -12.80 -12.29 -15.98
CA ARG A 181 -12.68 -12.87 -17.33
C ARG A 181 -12.24 -11.79 -18.32
N ARG A 182 -11.56 -12.21 -19.39
CA ARG A 182 -11.02 -11.30 -20.41
C ARG A 182 -12.07 -10.37 -21.02
N GLY A 183 -13.31 -10.84 -21.22
CA GLY A 183 -14.39 -10.04 -21.83
C GLY A 183 -14.83 -8.85 -21.00
N LEU A 184 -14.34 -8.69 -19.76
CA LEU A 184 -14.59 -7.48 -18.98
C LEU A 184 -13.61 -6.34 -19.30
N PHE A 185 -12.57 -6.59 -20.09
CA PHE A 185 -11.53 -5.62 -20.40
C PHE A 185 -11.51 -5.25 -21.88
N SER A 186 -11.19 -4.01 -22.18
CA SER A 186 -11.16 -3.49 -23.54
C SER A 186 -9.82 -3.76 -24.24
N GLY A 187 -9.87 -4.05 -25.54
CA GLY A 187 -8.71 -4.26 -26.40
C GLY A 187 -8.49 -5.71 -26.83
N PRO A 188 -7.77 -5.94 -27.94
CA PRO A 188 -7.61 -7.26 -28.54
C PRO A 188 -6.79 -8.22 -27.67
N ASP A 189 -5.82 -7.69 -26.91
CA ASP A 189 -4.92 -8.48 -26.04
C ASP A 189 -5.41 -8.54 -24.59
N ALA A 190 -6.72 -8.34 -24.37
CA ALA A 190 -7.32 -8.46 -23.05
C ALA A 190 -7.14 -9.89 -22.51
N THR A 191 -6.60 -9.98 -21.29
CA THR A 191 -6.45 -11.24 -20.55
C THR A 191 -7.28 -11.21 -19.29
N ALA A 192 -7.46 -12.38 -18.67
CA ALA A 192 -7.98 -12.43 -17.31
C ALA A 192 -7.08 -11.62 -16.36
N PHE A 193 -7.69 -11.03 -15.33
CA PHE A 193 -7.02 -10.15 -14.37
C PHE A 193 -7.58 -10.35 -12.98
N GLY A 194 -6.72 -10.44 -11.97
CA GLY A 194 -7.12 -10.54 -10.58
C GLY A 194 -6.06 -9.95 -9.65
N ARG A 195 -6.22 -10.20 -8.35
CA ARG A 195 -5.33 -9.69 -7.30
C ARG A 195 -3.84 -9.95 -7.57
N GLN A 196 -3.47 -11.18 -7.95
CA GLN A 196 -2.05 -11.49 -8.18
C GLN A 196 -1.50 -10.71 -9.38
N ASP A 197 -2.25 -10.58 -10.48
CA ASP A 197 -1.82 -9.78 -11.63
C ASP A 197 -1.66 -8.29 -11.25
N PHE A 198 -2.53 -7.74 -10.40
CA PHE A 198 -2.39 -6.39 -9.86
C PHE A 198 -1.11 -6.23 -9.03
N LEU A 199 -0.84 -7.19 -8.14
CA LEU A 199 0.33 -7.15 -7.25
C LEU A 199 1.63 -7.37 -7.99
N ASP A 200 1.68 -8.33 -8.90
CA ASP A 200 2.84 -8.59 -9.78
C ASP A 200 3.17 -7.33 -10.58
N ALA A 201 2.16 -6.73 -11.22
CA ALA A 201 2.32 -5.50 -11.99
C ALA A 201 2.76 -4.31 -11.12
N PHE A 202 2.29 -4.22 -9.87
CA PHE A 202 2.73 -3.18 -8.93
C PHE A 202 4.18 -3.38 -8.51
N LEU A 203 4.60 -4.60 -8.14
CA LEU A 203 5.99 -4.87 -7.74
C LEU A 203 6.97 -4.66 -8.91
N GLU A 204 6.57 -5.09 -10.11
CA GLU A 204 7.29 -4.83 -11.35
C GLU A 204 7.43 -3.32 -11.63
N GLN A 205 6.34 -2.59 -11.39
CA GLN A 205 6.24 -1.14 -11.31
C GLN A 205 7.34 -0.48 -10.48
N ASN A 206 7.50 -1.01 -9.27
CA ASN A 206 8.20 -0.36 -8.18
C ASN A 206 9.39 -1.22 -7.74
N ARG A 207 10.22 -1.67 -8.70
CA ARG A 207 11.35 -2.63 -8.52
C ARG A 207 12.44 -2.23 -7.51
N GLY A 208 12.38 -1.04 -6.92
CA GLY A 208 13.26 -0.59 -5.83
C GLY A 208 12.56 -0.42 -4.48
N LEU A 209 11.27 -0.75 -4.38
CA LEU A 209 10.48 -0.58 -3.17
C LEU A 209 10.27 -1.93 -2.46
N TYR A 210 10.99 -2.15 -1.37
CA TYR A 210 10.89 -3.32 -0.50
C TYR A 210 10.20 -3.00 0.84
N ILE A 211 10.20 -1.74 1.24
CA ILE A 211 9.55 -1.24 2.46
C ILE A 211 8.27 -0.46 2.12
N CYS A 212 7.40 -0.31 3.11
CA CYS A 212 6.10 0.34 2.96
C CYS A 212 6.25 1.80 2.52
N ALA A 213 5.56 2.18 1.44
CA ALA A 213 5.54 3.54 0.91
C ALA A 213 5.09 4.60 1.93
N VAL A 214 4.32 4.20 2.93
CA VAL A 214 3.72 5.09 3.93
C VAL A 214 4.63 5.34 5.12
N CYS A 215 5.17 4.29 5.77
CA CYS A 215 5.87 4.45 7.06
C CYS A 215 7.38 4.25 6.99
N ASP A 216 7.93 3.89 5.84
CA ASP A 216 9.36 3.63 5.63
C ASP A 216 9.99 2.49 6.46
N GLY A 217 9.26 1.88 7.41
CA GLY A 217 9.86 1.02 8.43
C GLY A 217 9.63 -0.48 8.33
N SER A 218 8.61 -0.93 7.59
CA SER A 218 8.29 -2.36 7.49
C SER A 218 8.19 -2.80 6.05
N GLY A 219 8.61 -4.03 5.75
CA GLY A 219 8.24 -4.68 4.51
C GLY A 219 6.72 -4.69 4.34
N TYR A 220 6.23 -4.45 3.12
CA TYR A 220 4.78 -4.41 2.86
C TYR A 220 4.26 -5.70 2.23
N TYR A 221 5.13 -6.55 1.69
CA TYR A 221 4.75 -7.81 1.09
C TYR A 221 5.66 -8.96 1.53
N THR A 222 5.17 -10.16 1.34
CA THR A 222 5.94 -11.40 1.39
C THR A 222 5.60 -12.24 0.18
N VAL A 223 6.54 -13.09 -0.26
CA VAL A 223 6.30 -14.06 -1.34
C VAL A 223 6.34 -15.45 -0.75
N SER A 224 5.25 -16.20 -0.91
CA SER A 224 5.16 -17.59 -0.45
C SER A 224 4.44 -18.41 -1.51
N ARG A 225 5.00 -19.59 -1.84
CA ARG A 225 4.45 -20.49 -2.88
C ARG A 225 4.13 -19.75 -4.19
N GLN A 226 5.04 -18.87 -4.63
CA GLN A 226 4.90 -18.04 -5.84
C GLN A 226 3.70 -17.08 -5.83
N LYS A 227 3.11 -16.78 -4.65
CA LYS A 227 2.06 -15.79 -4.49
C LYS A 227 2.57 -14.62 -3.65
N ILE A 228 2.17 -13.41 -4.04
CA ILE A 228 2.41 -12.20 -3.28
C ILE A 228 1.32 -12.04 -2.22
N HIS A 229 1.75 -11.86 -0.98
CA HIS A 229 0.91 -11.57 0.17
C HIS A 229 1.22 -10.17 0.70
N THR A 230 0.28 -9.25 0.53
CA THR A 230 0.31 -7.86 1.03
C THR A 230 -1.12 -7.41 1.26
N GLU A 231 -1.36 -6.43 2.12
CA GLU A 231 -2.65 -5.74 2.11
C GLU A 231 -2.73 -4.80 0.90
N ILE A 232 -3.95 -4.56 0.41
CA ILE A 232 -4.25 -3.54 -0.61
C ILE A 232 -5.20 -2.55 0.06
N GLU A 233 -4.65 -1.45 0.53
CA GLU A 233 -5.35 -0.37 1.22
C GLU A 233 -6.30 0.37 0.29
N HIS A 234 -7.39 0.91 0.85
CA HIS A 234 -8.22 1.91 0.21
C HIS A 234 -7.91 3.26 0.84
N TYR A 235 -7.09 4.08 0.19
CA TYR A 235 -6.73 5.39 0.73
C TYR A 235 -7.96 6.26 1.10
N LEU A 236 -9.02 6.13 0.30
CA LEU A 236 -10.36 6.59 0.60
C LEU A 236 -11.19 5.36 1.03
N PRO A 237 -11.58 5.27 2.32
CA PRO A 237 -12.23 4.08 2.84
C PRO A 237 -13.49 3.72 2.07
N LYS A 238 -13.61 2.46 1.65
CA LYS A 238 -14.80 1.95 0.95
C LYS A 238 -16.09 2.02 1.78
N SER A 239 -15.98 2.13 3.10
CA SER A 239 -17.10 2.36 4.04
C SER A 239 -17.70 3.75 3.89
N ILE A 240 -16.94 4.71 3.38
CA ILE A 240 -17.35 6.12 3.15
C ILE A 240 -17.53 6.39 1.65
N TYR A 241 -16.61 5.88 0.82
CA TYR A 241 -16.56 6.07 -0.63
C TYR A 241 -16.64 4.73 -1.38
N PRO A 242 -17.78 4.00 -1.31
CA PRO A 242 -17.89 2.67 -1.91
C PRO A 242 -17.65 2.67 -3.42
N HIS A 243 -17.97 3.77 -4.11
CA HIS A 243 -17.74 3.95 -5.56
C HIS A 243 -16.26 4.04 -5.95
N LEU A 244 -15.36 4.25 -4.98
CA LEU A 244 -13.92 4.25 -5.19
C LEU A 244 -13.26 2.93 -4.78
N ALA A 245 -14.04 1.91 -4.40
CA ALA A 245 -13.50 0.65 -3.87
C ALA A 245 -12.61 -0.10 -4.87
N ILE A 246 -12.85 0.03 -6.19
CA ILE A 246 -12.02 -0.58 -7.24
C ILE A 246 -11.23 0.46 -8.04
N HIS A 247 -11.24 1.73 -7.60
CA HIS A 247 -10.62 2.81 -8.35
C HIS A 247 -9.09 2.68 -8.33
N PRO A 248 -8.38 2.79 -9.48
CA PRO A 248 -6.94 2.53 -9.56
C PRO A 248 -6.14 3.42 -8.60
N PHE A 249 -6.49 4.70 -8.52
CA PHE A 249 -5.82 5.64 -7.61
C PHE A 249 -6.21 5.51 -6.14
N ASN A 250 -7.09 4.57 -5.80
CA ASN A 250 -7.51 4.32 -4.43
C ASN A 250 -6.87 3.06 -3.82
N LEU A 251 -6.30 2.17 -4.63
CA LEU A 251 -5.84 0.86 -4.21
C LEU A 251 -4.32 0.82 -4.06
N VAL A 252 -3.80 0.66 -2.84
CA VAL A 252 -2.36 0.76 -2.58
C VAL A 252 -1.81 -0.42 -1.78
N PRO A 253 -0.84 -1.18 -2.32
CA PRO A 253 -0.09 -2.16 -1.53
C PRO A 253 0.72 -1.49 -0.41
N ILE A 254 0.37 -1.77 0.85
CA ILE A 254 1.06 -1.25 2.04
C ILE A 254 1.15 -2.31 3.15
N CYS A 255 1.94 -2.04 4.18
CA CYS A 255 2.05 -2.96 5.32
C CYS A 255 0.77 -2.99 6.16
N GLY A 256 0.49 -4.15 6.78
CA GLY A 256 -0.73 -4.36 7.56
C GLY A 256 -0.90 -3.40 8.74
N GLN A 257 0.19 -2.95 9.35
CA GLN A 257 0.12 -1.97 10.45
C GLN A 257 -0.38 -0.60 9.97
N CYS A 258 0.14 -0.10 8.84
CA CYS A 258 -0.36 1.18 8.28
C CYS A 258 -1.83 1.05 7.89
N ASN A 259 -2.21 -0.10 7.29
CA ASN A 259 -3.59 -0.35 6.92
C ASN A 259 -4.53 -0.40 8.14
N SER A 260 -4.07 -1.00 9.25
CA SER A 260 -4.83 -1.04 10.50
C SER A 260 -4.99 0.33 11.15
N ILE A 261 -3.96 1.19 11.11
CA ILE A 261 -3.99 2.53 11.71
C ILE A 261 -4.85 3.50 10.89
N HIS A 262 -4.83 3.33 9.57
CA HIS A 262 -5.70 4.06 8.65
C HIS A 262 -7.17 3.76 8.92
N GLY A 263 -7.53 2.46 8.94
CA GLY A 263 -8.91 2.03 9.21
C GLY A 263 -9.92 2.71 8.28
N ASP A 264 -10.97 3.28 8.87
CA ASP A 264 -12.03 4.01 8.16
C ASP A 264 -11.91 5.54 8.29
N LYS A 265 -10.71 6.07 8.59
CA LYS A 265 -10.49 7.52 8.69
C LYS A 265 -10.73 8.20 7.34
N ASP A 266 -11.38 9.36 7.33
CA ASP A 266 -11.62 10.13 6.11
C ASP A 266 -10.51 11.18 5.94
N PRO A 267 -9.64 11.10 4.91
CA PRO A 267 -8.55 12.07 4.75
C PRO A 267 -9.06 13.49 4.45
N PHE A 268 -10.33 13.63 4.05
CA PHE A 268 -10.96 14.92 3.84
C PHE A 268 -11.54 15.54 5.12
N GLU A 269 -11.58 14.85 6.25
CA GLU A 269 -11.96 15.47 7.52
C GLU A 269 -10.78 16.28 8.09
N ASP A 270 -10.92 17.61 8.09
CA ASP A 270 -9.98 18.47 8.78
C ASP A 270 -10.32 18.59 10.26
N LYS A 271 -9.54 17.92 11.11
CA LYS A 271 -9.73 17.95 12.56
C LYS A 271 -9.34 19.29 13.18
N GLU A 272 -8.47 20.05 12.52
CA GLU A 272 -7.92 21.30 13.05
C GLU A 272 -8.88 22.47 12.78
N TYR A 273 -9.41 22.54 11.55
CA TYR A 273 -10.24 23.67 11.11
C TYR A 273 -11.74 23.34 10.97
N GLY A 274 -12.13 22.06 11.09
CA GLY A 274 -13.53 21.61 11.03
C GLY A 274 -14.18 21.63 9.64
N ASN A 275 -13.50 22.16 8.62
CA ASN A 275 -13.94 22.14 7.24
C ASN A 275 -13.49 20.85 6.53
N ARG A 276 -14.12 20.50 5.40
CA ARG A 276 -13.62 19.38 4.58
C ARG A 276 -12.49 19.86 3.68
N ARG A 277 -11.39 19.09 3.65
CA ARG A 277 -10.27 19.32 2.74
C ARG A 277 -10.71 19.10 1.29
N ARG A 278 -10.08 19.82 0.37
CA ARG A 278 -10.20 19.62 -1.07
C ARG A 278 -9.28 18.51 -1.56
N LEU A 279 -9.50 18.06 -2.79
CA LEU A 279 -8.71 16.99 -3.40
C LEU A 279 -7.22 17.34 -3.56
N SER A 280 -6.90 18.60 -3.83
CA SER A 280 -5.52 19.10 -3.89
C SER A 280 -4.79 19.11 -2.53
N GLU A 281 -5.54 19.07 -1.42
CA GLU A 281 -4.99 19.19 -0.06
C GLU A 281 -4.69 17.83 0.59
N VAL A 282 -5.03 16.73 -0.08
CA VAL A 282 -4.76 15.37 0.38
C VAL A 282 -3.75 14.68 -0.52
N PHE A 283 -3.04 13.69 0.03
CA PHE A 283 -2.12 12.89 -0.77
C PHE A 283 -2.89 12.00 -1.76
N LEU A 284 -2.53 12.02 -3.04
CA LEU A 284 -3.14 11.14 -4.04
C LEU A 284 -2.14 10.06 -4.47
N PRO A 285 -2.39 8.77 -4.15
CA PRO A 285 -1.53 7.70 -4.63
C PRO A 285 -1.36 7.73 -6.15
N TYR A 286 -0.16 7.37 -6.63
CA TYR A 286 0.19 7.23 -8.06
C TYR A 286 0.22 8.49 -8.91
N ARG A 287 -0.08 9.67 -8.34
CA ARG A 287 0.03 10.92 -9.08
C ARG A 287 1.39 11.53 -8.86
N SER A 288 2.18 11.53 -9.93
CA SER A 288 3.57 12.04 -10.00
C SER A 288 3.70 13.53 -9.68
N ASN A 289 2.58 14.28 -9.61
CA ASN A 289 2.57 15.68 -9.18
C ASN A 289 2.44 15.84 -7.66
N SER A 290 2.03 14.81 -6.91
CA SER A 290 2.19 14.77 -5.45
C SER A 290 3.58 14.23 -5.15
N LYS A 291 4.56 15.14 -5.10
CA LYS A 291 5.94 14.85 -4.69
C LYS A 291 5.90 13.95 -3.45
N ALA A 292 6.58 12.81 -3.50
CA ALA A 292 6.76 11.98 -2.32
C ALA A 292 7.34 12.83 -1.20
N ILE A 293 6.92 12.63 0.05
CA ILE A 293 7.36 13.50 1.15
C ILE A 293 8.89 13.55 1.21
N ARG A 294 9.56 12.44 0.92
CA ARG A 294 11.03 12.39 0.88
C ARG A 294 11.69 13.38 -0.09
N SER A 295 11.01 13.71 -1.18
CA SER A 295 11.52 14.61 -2.23
C SER A 295 11.21 16.08 -1.98
N ALA A 296 10.29 16.38 -1.05
CA ALA A 296 9.74 17.71 -0.85
C ALA A 296 9.92 18.24 0.57
N ALA A 297 10.25 17.37 1.52
CA ALA A 297 10.51 17.70 2.91
C ALA A 297 11.80 17.06 3.42
N TYR A 298 12.29 17.59 4.54
CA TYR A 298 13.24 16.94 5.44
C TYR A 298 12.57 16.71 6.80
N LEU A 299 13.17 15.86 7.63
CA LEU A 299 12.70 15.57 8.98
C LEU A 299 13.53 16.37 9.98
N GLU A 300 12.87 17.18 10.81
CA GLU A 300 13.53 17.86 11.92
C GLU A 300 13.92 16.83 12.98
N ILE A 301 15.18 16.85 13.43
CA ILE A 301 15.70 15.93 14.46
C ILE A 301 16.35 16.77 15.55
N GLU A 302 15.91 16.56 16.79
CA GLU A 302 16.49 17.17 17.98
C GLU A 302 17.24 16.10 18.78
N LEU A 303 18.52 16.34 19.04
CA LEU A 303 19.36 15.49 19.88
C LEU A 303 19.39 16.07 21.30
N GLU A 304 18.58 15.52 22.20
CA GLU A 304 18.56 15.95 23.60
C GLU A 304 19.59 15.16 24.42
N LYS A 305 20.49 15.88 25.10
CA LYS A 305 21.40 15.30 26.08
C LYS A 305 20.65 15.13 27.40
N VAL A 306 20.23 13.91 27.70
CA VAL A 306 19.67 13.60 29.03
C VAL A 306 20.83 13.31 29.97
N PRO A 307 20.92 13.94 31.16
CA PRO A 307 21.89 13.55 32.17
C PRO A 307 21.56 12.15 32.67
N VAL A 308 22.29 11.14 32.21
CA VAL A 308 22.18 9.78 32.73
C VAL A 308 22.96 9.74 34.04
N ARG A 309 22.31 9.38 35.15
CA ARG A 309 23.07 9.03 36.37
C ARG A 309 24.01 7.89 36.01
N LYS A 310 25.32 8.12 36.08
CA LYS A 310 26.37 7.10 35.95
C LYS A 310 26.00 5.87 36.79
N ILE A 311 25.49 4.83 36.15
CA ILE A 311 25.42 3.49 36.72
C ILE A 311 26.47 2.69 35.95
N GLU A 312 27.61 2.48 36.59
CA GLU A 312 28.59 1.44 36.22
C GLU A 312 29.15 1.49 34.77
N GLY A 313 29.59 2.66 34.31
CA GLY A 313 30.40 2.75 33.07
C GLY A 313 29.66 2.41 31.76
N LYS A 314 28.32 2.42 31.76
CA LYS A 314 27.50 2.33 30.54
C LYS A 314 27.25 3.71 29.92
N ILE A 315 27.36 3.77 28.60
CA ILE A 315 27.26 4.94 27.72
C ILE A 315 25.95 5.70 27.93
N GLU A 316 26.03 7.03 27.96
CA GLU A 316 24.88 7.94 27.97
C GLU A 316 24.22 7.92 26.59
N PHE A 317 22.92 7.61 26.51
CA PHE A 317 22.18 7.78 25.25
C PHE A 317 21.58 9.17 25.20
N ALA A 318 21.83 9.90 24.11
CA ALA A 318 21.02 11.05 23.73
C ALA A 318 19.59 10.57 23.47
N TYR A 319 18.59 11.26 24.02
CA TYR A 319 17.22 11.06 23.59
C TYR A 319 17.08 11.70 22.21
N VAL A 320 16.64 10.92 21.23
CA VAL A 320 16.35 11.42 19.89
C VAL A 320 14.88 11.79 19.85
N LYS A 321 14.60 13.06 19.60
CA LYS A 321 13.25 13.54 19.32
C LYS A 321 13.12 13.78 17.82
N ILE A 322 12.22 13.01 17.21
CA ILE A 322 11.88 13.14 15.79
C ILE A 322 10.79 14.20 15.68
N GLY A 323 11.15 15.37 15.16
CA GLY A 323 10.27 16.50 14.99
C GLY A 323 9.31 16.36 13.80
N HIS A 324 8.88 17.50 13.27
CA HIS A 324 7.95 17.56 12.16
C HIS A 324 8.67 17.50 10.81
N PHE A 325 7.91 17.20 9.76
CA PHE A 325 8.36 17.43 8.40
C PHE A 325 8.49 18.94 8.15
N LYS A 326 9.60 19.36 7.56
CA LYS A 326 9.85 20.73 7.13
C LYS A 326 10.00 20.76 5.62
N PRO A 327 9.41 21.74 4.92
CA PRO A 327 9.61 21.88 3.48
C PRO A 327 11.10 22.13 3.22
N ARG A 328 11.62 21.57 2.12
CA ARG A 328 13.00 21.85 1.72
C ARG A 328 13.14 23.30 1.25
N PRO A 329 14.31 23.94 1.42
CA PRO A 329 14.52 25.33 1.00
C PRO A 329 14.32 25.57 -0.49
N ASP A 330 14.53 24.56 -1.32
CA ASP A 330 14.37 24.56 -2.77
C ASP A 330 12.95 24.22 -3.23
N ASN A 331 12.01 24.00 -2.30
CA ASN A 331 10.63 23.69 -2.61
C ASN A 331 9.76 24.96 -2.52
N GLU A 332 9.41 25.51 -3.69
CA GLU A 332 8.58 26.71 -3.82
C GLU A 332 7.16 26.54 -3.23
N ASP A 333 6.68 25.29 -3.07
CA ASP A 333 5.31 24.95 -2.61
C ASP A 333 5.24 24.59 -1.11
N ALA A 334 5.89 25.37 -0.24
CA ALA A 334 5.98 25.09 1.20
C ALA A 334 4.59 24.97 1.90
N THR A 335 3.59 25.72 1.45
CA THR A 335 2.22 25.73 2.02
C THR A 335 1.48 24.41 1.79
N ASP A 336 1.66 23.79 0.63
CA ASP A 336 0.99 22.52 0.29
C ASP A 336 1.61 21.36 1.08
N MET A 337 2.91 21.45 1.39
CA MET A 337 3.59 20.44 2.18
C MET A 337 3.05 20.34 3.61
N HIS A 338 2.73 21.46 4.26
CA HIS A 338 2.16 21.41 5.60
C HIS A 338 0.86 20.60 5.63
N LYS A 339 -0.07 20.90 4.72
CA LYS A 339 -1.35 20.17 4.61
C LYS A 339 -1.15 18.68 4.36
N LEU A 340 -0.25 18.32 3.45
CA LEU A 340 0.05 16.92 3.15
C LEU A 340 0.64 16.17 4.35
N THR A 341 1.49 16.84 5.14
CA THR A 341 2.08 16.24 6.34
C THR A 341 1.07 16.09 7.48
N THR A 342 0.14 17.04 7.63
CA THR A 342 -0.99 16.93 8.56
C THR A 342 -1.90 15.77 8.19
N VAL A 343 -2.22 15.60 6.90
CA VAL A 343 -3.01 14.44 6.43
C VAL A 343 -2.25 13.13 6.70
N LEU A 344 -0.94 13.06 6.45
CA LEU A 344 -0.16 11.86 6.77
C LEU A 344 -0.20 11.53 8.28
N HIS A 345 -0.07 12.54 9.13
CA HIS A 345 -0.18 12.39 10.58
C HIS A 345 -1.58 11.92 11.00
N ASP A 346 -2.64 12.57 10.54
CA ASP A 346 -4.02 12.19 10.87
C ASP A 346 -4.34 10.74 10.50
N MET A 347 -3.89 10.33 9.31
CA MET A 347 -4.24 9.05 8.72
C MET A 347 -3.37 7.91 9.27
N TYR A 348 -2.06 8.11 9.36
CA TYR A 348 -1.09 7.04 9.65
C TYR A 348 -0.23 7.26 10.89
N ASP A 349 -0.39 8.40 11.55
CA ASP A 349 0.39 8.85 12.70
C ASP A 349 1.90 8.90 12.41
N ILE A 350 2.28 9.54 11.30
CA ILE A 350 3.68 9.76 10.92
C ILE A 350 3.93 11.27 10.87
N PRO A 351 4.98 11.80 11.52
CA PRO A 351 6.10 11.07 12.14
C PRO A 351 5.84 10.64 13.60
N GLY A 352 4.65 10.89 14.17
CA GLY A 352 4.33 10.63 15.58
C GLY A 352 4.76 9.25 16.08
N ARG A 353 4.44 8.18 15.33
CA ARG A 353 4.85 6.80 15.63
C ARG A 353 6.35 6.59 15.69
N TRP A 354 7.14 7.34 14.93
CA TRP A 354 8.59 7.20 14.97
C TRP A 354 9.17 7.69 16.31
N ASN A 355 8.45 8.55 17.05
CA ASN A 355 8.81 8.97 18.41
C ASN A 355 8.40 7.97 19.51
N GLU A 356 7.55 6.98 19.21
CA GLU A 356 7.25 5.95 20.20
C GLU A 356 8.54 5.21 20.56
N TYR A 357 8.74 4.95 21.85
CA TYR A 357 9.99 4.36 22.37
C TYR A 357 10.47 3.13 21.58
N GLU A 358 9.56 2.24 21.20
CA GLU A 358 9.92 1.06 20.40
C GLU A 358 10.46 1.39 19.01
N TRP A 359 9.92 2.42 18.35
CA TRP A 359 10.35 2.83 17.01
C TRP A 359 11.64 3.63 17.07
N THR A 360 11.77 4.58 18.00
CA THR A 360 13.01 5.35 18.19
C THR A 360 14.19 4.41 18.43
N ASN A 361 14.02 3.39 19.27
CA ASN A 361 15.05 2.38 19.51
C ASN A 361 15.36 1.57 18.24
N LYS A 362 14.34 1.10 17.51
CA LYS A 362 14.54 0.35 16.26
C LYS A 362 15.28 1.18 15.20
N VAL A 363 14.94 2.45 15.05
CA VAL A 363 15.62 3.39 14.13
C VAL A 363 17.08 3.54 14.56
N GLY A 364 17.32 3.84 15.83
CA GLY A 364 18.68 4.00 16.37
C GLY A 364 19.53 2.74 16.23
N GLU A 365 19.03 1.58 16.68
CA GLU A 365 19.72 0.30 16.57
C GLU A 365 20.04 -0.05 15.10
N THR A 366 19.10 0.20 14.18
CA THR A 366 19.30 -0.04 12.75
C THR A 366 20.39 0.88 12.20
N LEU A 367 20.36 2.16 12.53
CA LEU A 367 21.37 3.14 12.11
C LEU A 367 22.76 2.76 12.63
N PHE A 368 22.91 2.52 13.93
CA PHE A 368 24.21 2.21 14.52
C PHE A 368 24.77 0.87 14.04
N ARG A 369 23.91 -0.10 13.70
CA ARG A 369 24.33 -1.33 13.03
C ARG A 369 24.92 -1.04 11.65
N ARG A 370 24.33 -0.12 10.88
CA ARG A 370 24.85 0.31 9.56
C ARG A 370 26.17 1.09 9.71
N VAL A 371 26.24 2.05 10.63
CA VAL A 371 27.47 2.79 10.97
C VAL A 371 28.61 1.82 11.29
N ARG A 372 28.36 0.84 12.18
CA ARG A 372 29.36 -0.17 12.55
C ARG A 372 29.80 -1.02 11.35
N GLN A 373 28.89 -1.36 10.44
CA GLN A 373 29.22 -2.12 9.24
C GLN A 373 30.16 -1.32 8.32
N TYR A 374 29.81 -0.06 8.03
CA TYR A 374 30.60 0.80 7.14
C TYR A 374 32.00 1.07 7.71
N LEU A 375 32.12 1.36 9.01
CA LEU A 375 33.42 1.57 9.65
C LEU A 375 34.30 0.31 9.59
N ARG A 376 33.71 -0.89 9.74
CA ARG A 376 34.46 -2.14 9.59
C ARG A 376 34.96 -2.38 8.18
N ASP A 377 34.17 -2.00 7.18
CA ASP A 377 34.55 -2.16 5.78
C ASP A 377 35.65 -1.16 5.38
N ALA A 378 35.69 0.03 6.01
CA ALA A 378 36.71 1.06 5.80
C ALA A 378 38.09 0.75 6.43
N GLU A 379 38.16 -0.15 7.42
CA GLU A 379 39.38 -0.50 8.18
C GLU A 379 40.57 -0.93 7.28
N GLY A 380 40.29 -1.49 6.10
CA GLY A 380 41.31 -1.94 5.15
C GLY A 380 42.16 -0.82 4.52
N THR A 381 41.80 0.44 4.75
CA THR A 381 42.31 1.59 3.98
C THR A 381 43.14 2.58 4.82
N ILE A 382 43.30 2.36 6.13
CA ILE A 382 43.66 3.43 7.08
C ILE A 382 45.11 3.34 7.58
N GLN A 383 45.88 4.44 7.45
CA GLN A 383 47.10 4.72 8.21
C GLN A 383 46.78 5.64 9.42
N ASN A 384 47.44 5.43 10.56
CA ASN A 384 47.09 5.98 11.89
C ASN A 384 46.88 7.50 12.02
N VAL A 385 47.27 8.34 11.04
CA VAL A 385 47.24 9.81 11.15
C VAL A 385 45.94 10.44 10.62
N GLU A 386 45.07 9.69 9.93
CA GLU A 386 43.83 10.20 9.29
C GLU A 386 42.52 9.68 9.93
N MET A 387 42.54 9.27 11.19
CA MET A 387 41.40 8.55 11.81
C MET A 387 40.08 9.33 11.81
N LEU A 388 40.11 10.59 12.26
CA LEU A 388 38.89 11.42 12.31
C LEU A 388 38.37 11.69 10.90
N THR A 389 39.25 12.04 9.98
CA THR A 389 38.94 12.23 8.55
C THR A 389 38.30 10.99 7.97
N THR A 390 38.87 9.81 8.24
CA THR A 390 38.33 8.54 7.72
C THR A 390 36.96 8.24 8.29
N ILE A 391 36.73 8.47 9.60
CA ILE A 391 35.43 8.29 10.23
C ILE A 391 34.41 9.22 9.56
N THR A 392 34.73 10.51 9.41
CA THR A 392 33.83 11.49 8.77
C THR A 392 33.51 11.09 7.33
N GLU A 393 34.51 10.81 6.49
CA GLU A 393 34.30 10.39 5.09
C GLU A 393 33.46 9.10 4.99
N THR A 394 33.68 8.15 5.90
CA THR A 394 32.90 6.90 5.93
C THR A 394 31.43 7.16 6.31
N LEU A 395 31.19 8.06 7.27
CA LEU A 395 29.83 8.43 7.68
C LEU A 395 29.13 9.28 6.62
N ASP A 396 29.83 10.17 5.91
CA ASP A 396 29.31 10.92 4.77
C ASP A 396 28.92 9.97 3.63
N GLN A 397 29.73 8.95 3.36
CA GLN A 397 29.38 7.91 2.39
C GLN A 397 28.14 7.12 2.82
N LEU A 398 28.02 6.77 4.10
CA LEU A 398 26.81 6.13 4.63
C LEU A 398 25.60 7.06 4.49
N LEU A 399 25.72 8.35 4.77
CA LEU A 399 24.64 9.32 4.61
C LEU A 399 24.18 9.40 3.15
N TYR A 400 25.13 9.46 2.20
CA TYR A 400 24.83 9.43 0.77
C TYR A 400 24.09 8.14 0.39
N ASN A 401 24.57 6.98 0.82
CA ASN A 401 23.94 5.69 0.50
C ASN A 401 22.56 5.56 1.14
N LEU A 402 22.38 6.02 2.38
CA LEU A 402 21.07 6.05 3.04
C LEU A 402 20.06 6.89 2.27
N TYR A 403 20.49 8.01 1.69
CA TYR A 403 19.63 8.96 0.98
C TYR A 403 19.36 8.57 -0.48
N ASP A 404 20.34 8.02 -1.19
CA ASP A 404 20.25 7.79 -2.64
C ASP A 404 20.02 6.31 -2.98
N GLU A 405 20.70 5.39 -2.27
CA GLU A 405 20.69 3.97 -2.62
C GLU A 405 19.69 3.15 -1.80
N ASP A 406 19.61 3.38 -0.50
CA ASP A 406 18.85 2.53 0.44
C ASP A 406 17.39 2.98 0.62
N ILE A 407 17.04 4.21 0.22
CA ILE A 407 15.66 4.71 0.30
C ILE A 407 14.70 3.77 -0.43
N GLY A 408 13.62 3.40 0.25
CA GLY A 408 12.64 2.46 -0.29
C GLY A 408 13.08 0.99 -0.20
N LYS A 409 14.32 0.70 0.22
CA LYS A 409 14.89 -0.65 0.33
C LYS A 409 15.16 -1.08 1.76
N ASP A 410 15.85 -0.25 2.55
CA ASP A 410 16.23 -0.56 3.93
C ASP A 410 15.20 0.06 4.90
N PRO A 411 14.71 -0.69 5.91
CA PRO A 411 13.85 -0.14 6.94
C PRO A 411 14.42 1.14 7.56
N PHE A 412 13.60 2.18 7.62
CA PHE A 412 13.92 3.47 8.22
C PHE A 412 14.95 4.31 7.47
N ALA A 413 15.36 3.94 6.25
CA ALA A 413 16.38 4.69 5.50
C ALA A 413 16.11 6.20 5.47
N TYR A 414 14.84 6.61 5.31
CA TYR A 414 14.48 8.03 5.31
C TYR A 414 14.70 8.70 6.67
N VAL A 415 14.27 8.08 7.77
CA VAL A 415 14.44 8.64 9.13
C VAL A 415 15.90 8.61 9.55
N MET A 416 16.59 7.50 9.27
CA MET A 416 18.01 7.30 9.55
C MET A 416 18.89 8.33 8.83
N THR A 417 18.54 8.71 7.60
CA THR A 417 19.23 9.77 6.86
C THR A 417 19.28 11.06 7.67
N TRP A 418 18.11 11.55 8.13
CA TRP A 418 18.04 12.81 8.85
C TRP A 418 18.61 12.71 10.26
N LEU A 419 18.49 11.54 10.91
CA LEU A 419 19.13 11.29 12.19
C LEU A 419 20.66 11.32 12.08
N LEU A 420 21.23 10.65 11.08
CA LEU A 420 22.67 10.65 10.84
C LEU A 420 23.18 12.05 10.49
N ALA A 421 22.44 12.79 9.65
CA ALA A 421 22.77 14.18 9.34
C ALA A 421 22.80 15.07 10.60
N ALA A 422 21.84 14.91 11.51
CA ALA A 422 21.82 15.63 12.78
C ALA A 422 23.02 15.27 13.68
N ILE A 423 23.39 13.98 13.75
CA ILE A 423 24.57 13.52 14.49
C ILE A 423 25.86 14.10 13.88
N LEU A 424 26.00 14.07 12.56
CA LEU A 424 27.17 14.63 11.87
C LEU A 424 27.31 16.13 12.12
N ASN A 425 26.21 16.88 12.02
CA ASN A 425 26.23 18.32 12.27
C ASN A 425 26.57 18.68 13.74
N GLU A 426 26.11 17.89 14.72
CA GLU A 426 26.37 18.16 16.13
C GLU A 426 27.79 17.75 16.57
N TYR A 427 28.29 16.60 16.09
CA TYR A 427 29.52 16.00 16.60
C TYR A 427 30.72 16.08 15.64
N PHE A 428 30.50 16.32 14.34
CA PHE A 428 31.54 16.41 13.31
C PHE A 428 31.40 17.69 12.46
N PRO A 429 31.34 18.89 13.09
CA PRO A 429 31.15 20.12 12.34
C PRO A 429 32.33 20.40 11.41
N SER A 430 32.04 21.06 10.29
CA SER A 430 33.03 21.41 9.27
C SER A 430 34.17 22.27 9.84
N VAL A 431 35.38 22.15 9.25
CA VAL A 431 36.61 22.84 9.71
C VAL A 431 36.43 24.37 9.83
N GLY A 432 35.53 24.97 9.04
CA GLY A 432 35.20 26.40 9.11
C GLY A 432 34.30 26.79 10.30
N GLU A 433 33.45 25.89 10.78
CA GLU A 433 32.49 26.13 11.87
C GLU A 433 33.07 25.86 13.26
N GLN A 434 34.09 25.00 13.35
CA GLN A 434 34.85 24.76 14.59
C GLN A 434 35.50 26.03 15.15
N SER A 435 35.80 27.02 14.29
CA SER A 435 36.35 28.32 14.71
C SER A 435 35.34 29.23 15.44
N LYS A 436 34.04 28.99 15.25
CA LYS A 436 32.95 29.79 15.84
C LYS A 436 32.26 29.11 17.03
N SER A 437 32.44 27.80 17.15
CA SER A 437 31.85 26.96 18.18
C SER A 437 32.96 26.39 19.04
N ASN A 438 33.08 26.82 20.31
CA ASN A 438 33.98 26.23 21.31
C ASN A 438 33.60 24.76 21.68
N ARG A 439 32.84 24.05 20.85
CA ARG A 439 32.40 22.68 21.12
C ARG A 439 33.47 21.70 20.64
N VAL A 440 34.13 21.06 21.60
CA VAL A 440 34.94 19.87 21.35
C VAL A 440 33.99 18.71 21.03
N PRO A 441 34.28 17.88 20.01
CA PRO A 441 33.51 16.66 19.74
C PRO A 441 33.34 15.83 21.01
N ASP A 442 32.20 15.17 21.16
CA ASP A 442 31.95 14.32 22.31
C ASP A 442 32.93 13.12 22.30
N GLN A 443 33.90 13.19 23.20
CA GLN A 443 34.99 12.21 23.27
C GLN A 443 34.47 10.80 23.49
N ALA A 444 33.34 10.62 24.18
CA ALA A 444 32.78 9.29 24.44
C ALA A 444 32.24 8.62 23.16
N LEU A 445 31.61 9.40 22.28
CA LEU A 445 31.15 8.90 20.97
C LEU A 445 32.34 8.59 20.06
N LEU A 446 33.34 9.47 20.03
CA LEU A 446 34.57 9.23 19.26
C LEU A 446 35.31 7.98 19.72
N ASP A 447 35.47 7.79 21.03
CA ASP A 447 36.12 6.62 21.61
C ASP A 447 35.38 5.33 21.20
N GLU A 448 34.04 5.32 21.25
CA GLU A 448 33.22 4.17 20.84
C GLU A 448 33.37 3.87 19.33
N LEU A 449 33.30 4.89 18.47
CA LEU A 449 33.47 4.73 17.02
C LEU A 449 34.88 4.24 16.66
N GLU A 450 35.90 4.77 17.36
CA GLU A 450 37.28 4.31 17.26
C GLU A 450 37.42 2.85 17.69
N THR A 451 36.72 2.41 18.75
CA THR A 451 36.73 0.99 19.10
C THR A 451 36.14 0.13 17.99
N TRP A 452 35.04 0.54 17.34
CA TRP A 452 34.43 -0.23 16.26
C TRP A 452 35.34 -0.34 15.03
N LEU A 453 36.07 0.73 14.73
CA LEU A 453 37.10 0.78 13.69
C LEU A 453 38.29 -0.14 14.02
N ARG A 454 38.68 -0.24 15.30
CA ARG A 454 39.88 -0.99 15.76
C ARG A 454 39.64 -2.44 16.17
N TYR A 455 38.40 -2.84 16.48
CA TYR A 455 38.04 -4.14 17.09
C TYR A 455 38.40 -5.39 16.24
N ASN A 456 38.96 -5.24 15.04
CA ASN A 456 39.30 -6.36 14.16
C ASN A 456 40.80 -6.72 14.12
N ARG A 457 41.71 -5.90 14.68
CA ARG A 457 43.13 -6.32 14.82
C ARG A 457 43.30 -7.57 15.69
N GLY A 458 42.43 -7.77 16.69
CA GLY A 458 42.46 -8.96 17.58
C GLY A 458 41.64 -10.15 17.07
N THR A 459 40.46 -9.91 16.49
CA THR A 459 39.50 -11.00 16.23
C THR A 459 39.75 -11.78 14.95
N LYS A 460 40.52 -11.29 13.97
CA LYS A 460 40.88 -12.11 12.78
C LYS A 460 41.80 -13.28 13.16
N LYS A 461 42.72 -13.05 14.11
CA LYS A 461 43.58 -14.09 14.69
C LYS A 461 42.78 -15.05 15.55
N GLU A 462 41.96 -14.55 16.48
CA GLU A 462 41.12 -15.41 17.33
C GLU A 462 40.03 -16.16 16.54
N ARG A 463 39.43 -15.57 15.50
CA ARG A 463 38.47 -16.26 14.62
C ARG A 463 39.17 -17.28 13.73
N SER A 464 40.39 -17.01 13.26
CA SER A 464 41.21 -17.98 12.52
C SER A 464 41.64 -19.14 13.43
N GLU A 465 42.05 -18.86 14.66
CA GLU A 465 42.41 -19.86 15.68
C GLU A 465 41.17 -20.66 16.12
N ARG A 466 40.02 -20.02 16.33
CA ARG A 466 38.76 -20.68 16.71
C ARG A 466 38.16 -21.47 15.54
N ALA A 467 38.30 -20.98 14.30
CA ALA A 467 37.95 -21.72 13.09
C ALA A 467 38.93 -22.87 12.81
N GLN A 468 40.23 -22.73 13.09
CA GLN A 468 41.21 -23.82 13.03
C GLN A 468 40.95 -24.86 14.12
N LYS A 469 40.56 -24.44 15.32
CA LYS A 469 40.14 -25.30 16.44
C LYS A 469 38.84 -26.03 16.11
N LEU A 470 37.87 -25.36 15.48
CA LEU A 470 36.65 -26.00 14.96
C LEU A 470 36.96 -26.96 13.80
N LYS A 471 37.87 -26.62 12.88
CA LYS A 471 38.33 -27.49 11.79
C LYS A 471 39.14 -28.69 12.29
N SER A 472 39.87 -28.58 13.41
CA SER A 472 40.60 -29.70 14.01
C SER A 472 39.66 -30.69 14.70
N PHE A 473 38.54 -30.23 15.27
CA PHE A 473 37.47 -31.12 15.77
C PHE A 473 36.83 -31.97 14.66
N VAL A 474 36.71 -31.43 13.44
CA VAL A 474 36.17 -32.15 12.27
C VAL A 474 37.20 -33.12 11.65
N LYS A 475 38.51 -32.84 11.76
CA LYS A 475 39.56 -33.75 11.28
C LYS A 475 39.84 -34.92 12.22
N GLY A 476 39.56 -34.78 13.52
CA GLY A 476 39.72 -35.85 14.51
C GLY A 476 38.66 -36.96 14.47
N THR A 477 37.60 -36.79 13.67
CA THR A 477 36.50 -37.76 13.52
C THR A 477 36.61 -38.64 12.27
N VAL A 478 37.63 -38.45 11.42
CA VAL A 478 37.77 -39.16 10.13
C VAL A 478 39.01 -40.06 10.06
N SER A 479 39.77 -40.22 11.14
CA SER A 479 40.98 -41.05 11.16
C SER A 479 40.94 -42.18 12.18
N ASN A 480 39.89 -43.02 12.13
CA ASN A 480 39.89 -44.35 12.77
C ASN A 480 38.97 -45.34 12.01
N SER A 481 39.25 -45.56 10.73
CA SER A 481 38.71 -46.71 10.00
C SER A 481 39.67 -47.15 8.89
N SER A 482 40.83 -47.69 9.24
CA SER A 482 41.63 -48.56 8.35
C SER A 482 42.95 -48.95 9.03
N SER A 483 42.92 -49.96 9.90
CA SER A 483 43.84 -51.12 9.84
C SER A 483 43.72 -51.95 11.12
N MET A 484 43.11 -53.13 11.02
CA MET A 484 43.71 -54.37 11.53
C MET A 484 42.85 -55.54 11.06
N ARG A 485 43.36 -56.19 10.02
CA ARG A 485 43.11 -57.58 9.68
C ARG A 485 44.02 -58.45 10.56
N ASP A 486 43.52 -59.65 10.84
CA ASP A 486 44.21 -60.88 11.28
C ASP A 486 44.70 -60.84 12.75
N GLU A 487 44.48 -61.80 13.66
CA GLU A 487 44.39 -63.27 13.62
C GLU A 487 43.59 -63.74 14.90
N VAL A 488 42.62 -64.68 14.88
CA VAL A 488 42.68 -66.17 14.92
C VAL A 488 42.35 -66.79 16.31
N ASP A 489 41.49 -67.83 16.25
CA ASP A 489 41.29 -69.02 17.12
C ASP A 489 40.36 -69.11 18.37
N GLU A 490 39.52 -70.15 18.25
CA GLU A 490 39.04 -71.15 19.24
C GLU A 490 38.09 -70.77 20.39
N ALA A 491 36.79 -71.07 20.21
CA ALA A 491 36.00 -72.09 20.95
C ALA A 491 34.50 -72.01 20.59
#